data_AF-A0ABD6X7K1-F1
#
_entry.id   AF-A0ABD6X7K1-F1
#
_cell.length_a   1.000
_cell.length_b   1.000
_cell.length_c   1.000
_cell.angle_alpha   90.00
_cell.angle_beta   90.00
_cell.angle_gamma   90.00
#
_symmetry.space_group_name_H-M   'P 1'
#
loop_
_entity.id
_entity.type
_entity.pdbx_description
1 polymer ?
#
loop_
_entity_poly.entity_id
_entity_poly.type
_entity_poly.pdbx_seq_one_letter_code
_entity_poly.pdbx_strand_id
1 'polypeptide(L)'
;MMFNFLLGRSNFSKKEQVIESIRDFERYSNKEKIEDADALLIFKSDTQQCWLVFTNLHIYFVLNDIEKSFLKPMWARDKKNIIKNGRINLHLKEDKLSKETGKLYFGNMNNSLLYTYSLFPNTSLAGLIFSLANKHFLPTEFRS
;
A
#
# COMPACT_ATOMS: atom_id res chain seq x y z
N MET A 1 10.22 26.47 19.77
CA MET A 1 9.37 25.65 20.66
C MET A 1 9.99 24.25 20.70
N MET A 2 10.67 23.92 21.79
CA MET A 2 11.55 22.75 21.94
C MET A 2 10.92 21.72 22.89
N PHE A 3 11.30 20.45 22.71
CA PHE A 3 11.04 19.25 23.53
C PHE A 3 9.82 18.39 23.20
N ASN A 4 10.02 17.39 22.32
CA ASN A 4 9.29 16.11 22.31
C ASN A 4 10.25 14.95 21.95
N PHE A 5 11.47 14.93 22.50
CA PHE A 5 12.49 13.91 22.18
C PHE A 5 12.87 13.00 23.37
N LEU A 6 12.08 12.97 24.45
CA LEU A 6 12.45 12.29 25.71
C LEU A 6 11.41 11.29 26.24
N LEU A 7 10.77 10.53 25.35
CA LEU A 7 10.17 9.24 25.67
C LEU A 7 10.33 8.38 24.42
N GLY A 8 11.09 7.29 24.47
CA GLY A 8 11.39 6.39 23.34
C GLY A 8 10.17 5.65 22.75
N ARG A 9 9.09 6.37 22.45
CA ARG A 9 7.97 5.90 21.64
C ARG A 9 8.30 6.23 20.19
N SER A 10 8.87 5.28 19.47
CA SER A 10 8.86 5.36 18.02
C SER A 10 7.40 5.36 17.58
N ASN A 11 7.01 6.40 16.85
CA ASN A 11 5.67 6.49 16.30
C ASN A 11 5.72 6.02 14.85
N PHE A 12 4.65 5.36 14.42
CA PHE A 12 4.49 5.09 12.99
C PHE A 12 4.52 6.40 12.20
N SER A 13 5.17 6.34 11.04
CA SER A 13 5.20 7.43 10.07
C SER A 13 3.79 7.74 9.56
N LYS A 14 3.55 9.01 9.27
CA LYS A 14 2.29 9.49 8.69
C LYS A 14 2.14 9.05 7.24
N LYS A 15 0.90 9.08 6.71
CA LYS A 15 0.58 8.70 5.32
C LYS A 15 1.49 9.41 4.31
N GLU A 16 1.73 10.70 4.50
CA GLU A 16 2.56 11.53 3.60
C GLU A 16 4.01 11.05 3.61
N GLN A 17 4.54 10.71 4.78
CA GLN A 17 5.90 10.16 4.90
C GLN A 17 6.01 8.79 4.24
N VAL A 18 4.97 7.94 4.36
CA VAL A 18 4.90 6.64 3.68
C VAL A 18 4.91 6.83 2.17
N ILE A 19 4.13 7.77 1.64
CA ILE A 19 4.12 8.10 0.20
C ILE A 19 5.50 8.56 -0.24
N GLU A 20 6.10 9.54 0.46
CA GLU A 20 7.40 10.09 0.12
C GLU A 20 8.54 9.05 0.16
N SER A 21 8.43 8.03 1.03
CA SER A 21 9.45 6.97 1.14
C SER A 21 9.67 6.15 -0.13
N ILE A 22 8.73 6.18 -1.08
CA ILE A 22 8.87 5.42 -2.33
C ILE A 22 9.91 6.03 -3.28
N ARG A 23 10.28 7.31 -3.11
CA ARG A 23 11.19 8.01 -4.03
C ARG A 23 12.58 7.39 -4.10
N ASP A 24 13.02 6.81 -2.99
CA ASP A 24 14.34 6.19 -2.88
C ASP A 24 14.35 4.72 -3.36
N PHE A 25 13.20 4.20 -3.82
CA PHE A 25 13.11 2.83 -4.32
C PHE A 25 13.61 2.75 -5.76
N GLU A 26 14.40 1.71 -6.08
CA GLU A 26 14.98 1.46 -7.41
C GLU A 26 13.98 1.64 -8.57
N ARG A 27 12.73 1.22 -8.37
CA ARG A 27 11.70 1.24 -9.42
C ARG A 27 10.91 2.54 -9.50
N TYR A 28 11.17 3.49 -8.61
CA TYR A 28 10.55 4.81 -8.69
C TYR A 28 11.01 5.55 -9.95
N SER A 29 10.07 6.25 -10.59
CA SER A 29 10.35 7.11 -11.72
C SER A 29 10.00 8.56 -11.39
N ASN A 30 10.83 9.50 -11.84
CA ASN A 30 10.49 10.93 -11.81
C ASN A 30 9.26 11.31 -12.66
N LYS A 31 8.69 10.36 -13.42
CA LYS A 31 7.41 10.51 -14.14
C LYS A 31 6.19 10.17 -13.25
N GLU A 32 6.41 9.75 -12.02
CA GLU A 32 5.35 9.52 -11.05
C GLU A 32 4.87 10.85 -10.47
N LYS A 33 3.55 11.02 -10.48
CA LYS A 33 2.85 12.16 -9.88
C LYS A 33 2.61 11.86 -8.40
N ILE A 34 3.66 12.02 -7.63
CA ILE A 34 3.66 11.71 -6.19
C ILE A 34 2.67 12.55 -5.39
N GLU A 35 2.42 13.80 -5.83
CA GLU A 35 1.43 14.71 -5.27
C GLU A 35 0.00 14.18 -5.42
N ASP A 36 -0.25 13.36 -6.44
CA ASP A 36 -1.53 12.72 -6.69
C ASP A 36 -1.63 11.34 -6.02
N ALA A 37 -0.54 10.81 -5.44
CA ALA A 37 -0.49 9.45 -4.93
C ALA A 37 -1.41 9.21 -3.73
N ASP A 38 -1.92 7.98 -3.62
CA ASP A 38 -2.65 7.53 -2.44
C ASP A 38 -1.90 6.42 -1.72
N ALA A 39 -2.17 6.28 -0.42
CA ALA A 39 -1.70 5.15 0.36
C ALA A 39 -2.84 4.53 1.17
N LEU A 40 -2.86 3.20 1.19
CA LEU A 40 -3.83 2.36 1.89
C LEU A 40 -3.10 1.56 2.96
N LEU A 41 -3.42 1.79 4.23
CA LEU A 41 -2.95 0.95 5.33
C LEU A 41 -3.69 -0.39 5.27
N ILE A 42 -2.97 -1.49 5.08
CA ILE A 42 -3.56 -2.84 4.96
C ILE A 42 -3.32 -3.71 6.18
N PHE A 43 -2.24 -3.47 6.91
CA PHE A 43 -1.90 -4.24 8.11
C PHE A 43 -1.42 -3.30 9.21
N LYS A 44 -1.81 -3.60 10.44
CA LYS A 44 -1.35 -2.89 11.63
C LYS A 44 -1.21 -3.86 12.81
N SER A 45 -0.05 -3.83 13.44
CA SER A 45 0.24 -4.37 14.77
C SER A 45 0.77 -3.25 15.67
N ASP A 46 1.21 -3.60 16.88
CA ASP A 46 1.83 -2.66 17.79
C ASP A 46 3.20 -2.16 17.29
N THR A 47 3.90 -2.96 16.48
CA THR A 47 5.26 -2.64 16.01
C THR A 47 5.37 -2.44 14.50
N GLN A 48 4.40 -2.89 13.72
CA GLN A 48 4.47 -2.86 12.26
C GLN A 48 3.19 -2.32 11.60
N GLN A 49 3.38 -1.58 10.52
CA GLN A 49 2.34 -1.21 9.57
C GLN A 49 2.78 -1.54 8.15
N CYS A 50 1.84 -2.07 7.36
CA CYS A 50 2.07 -2.32 5.95
C CYS A 50 1.10 -1.49 5.12
N TRP A 51 1.64 -0.85 4.09
CA TRP A 51 0.91 0.07 3.24
C TRP A 51 1.01 -0.34 1.78
N LEU A 52 -0.05 -0.08 1.02
CA LEU A 52 -0.01 -0.04 -0.43
C LEU A 52 -0.01 1.41 -0.89
N VAL A 53 1.01 1.85 -1.61
CA VAL A 53 1.08 3.20 -2.19
C VAL A 53 0.79 3.10 -3.69
N PHE A 54 -0.16 3.89 -4.18
CA PHE A 54 -0.64 3.91 -5.55
C PHE A 54 -0.20 5.21 -6.20
N THR A 55 0.54 5.11 -7.29
CA THR A 55 0.89 6.25 -8.15
C THR A 55 0.28 6.04 -9.52
N ASN A 56 0.47 7.00 -10.44
CA ASN A 56 0.04 6.83 -11.83
C ASN A 56 0.78 5.71 -12.59
N LEU A 57 1.90 5.18 -12.06
CA LEU A 57 2.73 4.17 -12.73
C LEU A 57 2.85 2.84 -11.97
N HIS A 58 2.80 2.86 -10.64
CA HIS A 58 3.10 1.69 -9.83
C HIS A 58 2.18 1.54 -8.63
N ILE A 59 2.10 0.31 -8.11
CA ILE A 59 1.69 0.03 -6.72
C ILE A 59 2.93 -0.40 -5.96
N TYR A 60 3.24 0.27 -4.86
CA TYR A 60 4.31 -0.09 -3.93
C TYR A 60 3.73 -0.75 -2.69
N PHE A 61 4.48 -1.68 -2.11
CA PHE A 61 4.25 -2.13 -0.76
C PHE A 61 5.35 -1.58 0.15
N VAL A 62 4.93 -0.85 1.17
CA VAL A 62 5.82 -0.15 2.09
C VAL A 62 5.61 -0.72 3.50
N LEU A 63 6.71 -1.12 4.13
CA LEU A 63 6.74 -1.60 5.50
C LEU A 63 7.26 -0.48 6.40
N ASN A 64 6.52 -0.22 7.48
CA ASN A 64 6.89 0.70 8.54
C ASN A 64 7.02 -0.09 9.84
N ASP A 65 8.24 -0.26 10.32
CA ASP A 65 8.58 -1.04 11.50
C ASP A 65 9.23 -0.12 12.53
N ILE A 66 8.51 0.15 13.62
CA ILE A 66 8.94 1.10 14.65
C ILE A 66 9.95 0.48 15.61
N GLU A 67 10.01 -0.85 15.71
CA GLU A 67 10.97 -1.57 16.52
C GLU A 67 12.35 -1.53 15.85
N LYS A 68 12.37 -1.76 14.54
CA LYS A 68 13.58 -1.68 13.71
C LYS A 68 13.86 -0.27 13.18
N SER A 69 13.00 0.70 13.50
CA SER A 69 13.12 2.10 13.10
C SER A 69 13.33 2.30 11.59
N PHE A 70 12.57 1.59 10.75
CA PHE A 70 12.63 1.79 9.31
C PHE A 70 11.26 1.96 8.66
N LEU A 71 11.27 2.74 7.58
CA LEU A 71 10.19 2.89 6.62
C LEU A 71 10.77 2.55 5.26
N LYS A 72 10.35 1.43 4.67
CA LYS A 72 11.00 0.88 3.48
C LYS A 72 10.00 0.32 2.47
N PRO A 73 10.04 0.77 1.21
CA PRO A 73 9.39 0.08 0.10
C PRO A 73 10.07 -1.28 -0.12
N MET A 74 9.29 -2.35 -0.10
CA MET A 74 9.82 -3.72 -0.22
C MET A 74 9.65 -4.28 -1.64
N TRP A 75 8.58 -3.91 -2.33
CA TRP A 75 8.35 -4.27 -3.72
C TRP A 75 7.46 -3.23 -4.41
N ALA A 76 7.53 -3.21 -5.75
CA ALA A 76 6.63 -2.43 -6.59
C ALA A 76 6.03 -3.32 -7.69
N ARG A 77 4.88 -2.93 -8.24
CA ARG A 77 4.26 -3.59 -9.38
C ARG A 77 3.85 -2.56 -10.41
N ASP A 78 4.29 -2.77 -11.65
CA ASP A 78 3.99 -1.86 -12.76
C ASP A 78 2.52 -1.90 -13.14
N LYS A 79 1.98 -0.71 -13.44
CA LYS A 79 0.69 -0.52 -14.11
C LYS A 79 0.54 -1.38 -15.36
N LYS A 80 1.59 -1.52 -16.18
CA LYS A 80 1.56 -2.36 -17.40
C LYS A 80 1.28 -3.85 -17.12
N ASN A 81 1.61 -4.34 -15.92
CA ASN A 81 1.37 -5.72 -15.50
C ASN A 81 0.02 -5.89 -14.79
N ILE A 82 -0.72 -4.79 -14.64
CA ILE A 82 -2.01 -4.70 -13.95
C ILE A 82 -3.12 -4.42 -14.96
N ILE A 83 -2.90 -3.54 -15.92
CA ILE A 83 -3.88 -3.27 -16.99
C ILE A 83 -3.75 -4.35 -18.07
N LYS A 84 -4.86 -5.04 -18.36
CA LYS A 84 -5.00 -5.94 -19.51
C LYS A 84 -6.25 -5.57 -20.27
N ASN A 85 -6.14 -5.34 -21.59
CA ASN A 85 -7.26 -4.96 -22.47
C ASN A 85 -8.06 -3.76 -21.94
N GLY A 86 -7.37 -2.72 -21.46
CA GLY A 86 -7.99 -1.50 -20.92
C GLY A 86 -8.66 -1.66 -19.55
N ARG A 87 -8.56 -2.83 -18.91
CA ARG A 87 -9.19 -3.12 -17.60
C ARG A 87 -8.15 -3.46 -16.56
N ILE A 88 -8.43 -3.09 -15.31
CA ILE A 88 -7.63 -3.49 -14.16
C ILE A 88 -7.79 -4.99 -13.90
N ASN A 89 -6.67 -5.70 -13.90
CA ASN A 89 -6.62 -7.12 -13.61
C ASN A 89 -5.54 -7.41 -12.56
N LEU A 90 -5.95 -7.34 -11.29
CA LEU A 90 -5.07 -7.54 -10.14
C LEU A 90 -4.98 -8.99 -9.66
N HIS A 91 -5.96 -9.83 -10.03
CA HIS A 91 -6.10 -11.20 -9.53
C HIS A 91 -5.93 -11.27 -8.00
N LEU A 92 -6.79 -10.54 -7.27
CA LEU A 92 -6.77 -10.53 -5.81
C LEU A 92 -7.52 -11.74 -5.26
N LYS A 93 -6.93 -12.38 -4.25
CA LYS A 93 -7.61 -13.43 -3.46
C LYS A 93 -7.39 -13.14 -1.98
N GLU A 94 -8.47 -13.15 -1.21
CA GLU A 94 -8.44 -13.02 0.24
C GLU A 94 -8.66 -14.42 0.86
N ASP A 95 -7.77 -14.84 1.75
CA ASP A 95 -7.91 -16.07 2.55
C ASP A 95 -7.87 -15.74 4.03
N LYS A 96 -8.70 -16.41 4.82
CA LYS A 96 -8.70 -16.24 6.28
C LYS A 96 -7.44 -16.85 6.91
N LEU A 97 -6.78 -16.10 7.79
CA LEU A 97 -5.63 -16.59 8.58
C LEU A 97 -5.98 -16.79 10.06
N SER A 98 -6.53 -15.76 10.70
CA SER A 98 -6.97 -15.79 12.10
C SER A 98 -8.35 -15.15 12.26
N LYS A 99 -8.77 -14.85 13.50
CA LYS A 99 -9.98 -14.05 13.76
C LYS A 99 -9.77 -12.56 13.45
N GLU A 100 -8.53 -12.08 13.53
CA GLU A 100 -8.13 -10.68 13.42
C GLU A 100 -7.44 -10.36 12.09
N THR A 101 -6.85 -11.36 11.45
CA THR A 101 -6.01 -11.19 10.24
C THR A 101 -6.40 -12.13 9.11
N GLY A 102 -6.14 -11.65 7.89
CA GLY A 102 -6.25 -12.43 6.65
C GLY A 102 -4.98 -12.34 5.82
N LYS A 103 -4.97 -13.14 4.75
CA LYS A 103 -3.94 -13.16 3.71
C LYS A 103 -4.52 -12.58 2.42
N LEU A 104 -3.82 -11.64 1.83
CA LEU A 104 -4.09 -11.11 0.51
C LEU A 104 -3.05 -11.62 -0.48
N TYR A 105 -3.50 -12.36 -1.48
CA TYR A 105 -2.68 -12.78 -2.61
C TYR A 105 -2.89 -11.81 -3.77
N PHE A 106 -1.80 -11.44 -4.43
CA PHE A 106 -1.80 -10.43 -5.48
C PHE A 106 -1.23 -11.01 -6.78
N GLY A 107 -2.10 -11.52 -7.65
CA GLY A 107 -1.67 -12.26 -8.84
C GLY A 107 -0.76 -13.44 -8.50
N ASN A 108 0.33 -13.61 -9.25
CA ASN A 108 1.26 -14.73 -9.09
C ASN A 108 2.36 -14.47 -8.05
N MET A 109 2.12 -13.62 -7.05
CA MET A 109 3.10 -13.45 -5.97
C MET A 109 3.21 -14.74 -5.17
N ASN A 110 4.44 -15.24 -4.99
CA ASN A 110 4.71 -16.45 -4.19
C ASN A 110 4.33 -16.28 -2.71
N ASN A 111 4.29 -15.04 -2.21
CA ASN A 111 3.98 -14.71 -0.82
C ASN A 111 2.70 -13.88 -0.74
N SER A 112 1.84 -14.22 0.23
CA SER A 112 0.70 -13.40 0.61
C SER A 112 1.14 -12.20 1.44
N LEU A 113 0.41 -11.08 1.33
CA LEU A 113 0.47 -9.99 2.29
C LEU A 113 -0.48 -10.29 3.45
N LEU A 114 -0.11 -9.94 4.67
CA LEU A 114 -1.06 -9.93 5.77
C LEU A 114 -1.91 -8.66 5.71
N TYR A 115 -3.16 -8.77 6.16
CA TYR A 115 -4.02 -7.62 6.41
C TYR A 115 -4.84 -7.80 7.69
N THR A 116 -5.25 -6.68 8.29
CA THR A 116 -6.00 -6.65 9.55
C THR A 116 -7.47 -6.36 9.27
N TYR A 117 -8.39 -7.23 9.69
CA TYR A 117 -9.82 -7.06 9.38
C TYR A 117 -10.43 -5.78 9.97
N SER A 118 -9.97 -5.36 11.15
CA SER A 118 -10.51 -4.17 11.83
C SER A 118 -10.23 -2.86 11.09
N LEU A 119 -9.31 -2.86 10.11
CA LEU A 119 -9.09 -1.72 9.21
C LEU A 119 -10.20 -1.60 8.14
N PHE A 120 -11.02 -2.65 7.97
CA PHE A 120 -12.00 -2.79 6.91
C PHE A 120 -13.35 -3.31 7.43
N PRO A 121 -13.97 -2.69 8.46
CA PRO A 121 -15.13 -3.25 9.14
C PRO A 121 -16.37 -3.39 8.24
N ASN A 122 -16.52 -2.51 7.24
CA ASN A 122 -17.70 -2.45 6.37
C ASN A 122 -17.34 -2.42 4.87
N THR A 123 -16.10 -2.74 4.51
CA THR A 123 -15.61 -2.60 3.14
C THR A 123 -14.71 -3.78 2.78
N SER A 124 -14.78 -4.26 1.54
CA SER A 124 -13.82 -5.23 1.03
C SER A 124 -12.45 -4.58 0.78
N LEU A 125 -11.38 -5.19 1.32
CA LEU A 125 -10.01 -4.80 1.01
C LEU A 125 -9.75 -4.87 -0.49
N ALA A 126 -10.12 -5.98 -1.15
CA ALA A 126 -9.99 -6.10 -2.59
C ALA A 126 -10.73 -4.96 -3.32
N GLY A 127 -11.96 -4.63 -2.90
CA GLY A 127 -12.74 -3.52 -3.46
C GLY A 127 -12.02 -2.16 -3.36
N LEU A 128 -11.39 -1.86 -2.20
CA LEU A 128 -10.61 -0.64 -2.00
C LEU A 128 -9.36 -0.59 -2.89
N ILE A 129 -8.63 -1.71 -2.99
CA ILE A 129 -7.46 -1.80 -3.87
C ILE A 129 -7.88 -1.60 -5.32
N PHE A 130 -8.98 -2.21 -5.76
CA PHE A 130 -9.52 -2.01 -7.11
C PHE A 130 -9.92 -0.55 -7.34
N SER A 131 -10.61 0.09 -6.39
CA SER A 131 -11.00 1.50 -6.50
C SER A 131 -9.79 2.43 -6.66
N LEU A 132 -8.77 2.24 -5.82
CA LEU A 132 -7.52 3.02 -5.91
C LEU A 132 -6.75 2.74 -7.20
N ALA A 133 -6.66 1.48 -7.63
CA ALA A 133 -6.03 1.13 -8.89
C ALA A 133 -6.77 1.77 -10.09
N ASN A 134 -8.10 1.77 -10.10
CA ASN A 134 -8.88 2.47 -11.13
C ASN A 134 -8.62 3.99 -11.11
N LYS A 135 -8.62 4.60 -9.92
CA LYS A 135 -8.32 6.03 -9.74
C LYS A 135 -6.94 6.41 -10.28
N HIS A 136 -5.94 5.55 -10.14
CA HIS A 136 -4.56 5.93 -10.49
C HIS A 136 -4.11 5.46 -11.86
N PHE A 137 -4.66 4.35 -12.34
CA PHE A 137 -4.20 3.73 -13.57
C PHE A 137 -5.10 3.97 -14.78
N LEU A 138 -6.39 4.16 -14.59
CA LEU A 138 -7.29 4.44 -15.71
C LEU A 138 -7.49 5.95 -15.92
N PRO A 139 -7.57 6.40 -17.19
CA PRO A 139 -8.00 7.76 -17.49
C PRO A 139 -9.39 8.01 -16.90
N THR A 140 -9.67 9.27 -16.55
CA THR A 140 -10.92 9.67 -15.89
C THR A 140 -12.16 9.27 -16.67
N GLU A 141 -12.06 9.21 -18.00
CA GLU A 141 -13.13 8.82 -18.94
C GLU A 141 -13.56 7.35 -18.83
N PHE A 142 -12.76 6.50 -18.17
CA PHE A 142 -13.03 5.06 -18.04
C PHE A 142 -13.36 4.63 -16.60
N ARG A 143 -13.61 5.58 -15.69
CA ARG A 143 -13.99 5.29 -14.30
C ARG A 143 -15.52 5.19 -14.21
N SER A 144 -16.03 3.95 -14.19
CA SER A 144 -17.44 3.62 -13.95
C SER A 144 -17.78 3.62 -12.46
#